data_AF-W6QJ13-F1
#
_entry.id   AF-W6QJ13-F1
#
_cell.length_a   1.000
_cell.length_b   1.000
_cell.length_c   1.000
_cell.angle_alpha   90.00
_cell.angle_beta   90.00
_cell.angle_gamma   90.00
#
_symmetry.space_group_name_H-M   'P 1'
#
loop_
_entity.id
_entity.type
_entity.pdbx_description
1 polymer ?
#
loop_
_entity_poly.entity_id
_entity_poly.type
_entity_poly.pdbx_seq_one_letter_code
_entity_poly.pdbx_strand_id
1 'polypeptide(L)'
;MCKLMAPSLGTLFLGARFSTLADDTRTSQQENATNSTSMVMIGQIYVEKLSPQSAPVNPPLPIIFIAGAAQTGTNFLDTPDGRPGWASYFISKGHTVYLSDQPARGRSFWSPGQGSIGYIGSPDSVSDIFTDVANNDNQWPQAKLHTQWPGTGRIGDSTFDAFYRSQMQFQTDRFISEEQNAQAYSALVDLVGDCYIISHSQAGAYGWRVGDMRPDLVKGIVQLEPSGPPFTLRPPFGNDPAFAFGLTDLAIGYEPSAGENAENIETTIEPAIDADHDQCIMQKSPARQLTNLGKIPELVVTGEASFHAPYDYCTVKYLEQAGVDVEYADLGKEGIHGNGHMFFMEKNNLEIADRVYKWLEKH
;
A
#
# COMPACT_ATOMS: atom_id res chain seq x y z
N MET A 1 -33.36 0.66 21.08
CA MET A 1 -33.10 -0.57 20.28
C MET A 1 -32.28 -0.17 19.07
N CYS A 2 -30.95 -0.21 19.17
CA CYS A 2 -30.07 -0.07 18.00
C CYS A 2 -30.05 -1.43 17.28
N LYS A 3 -30.78 -1.56 16.17
CA LYS A 3 -30.47 -2.62 15.21
C LYS A 3 -29.15 -2.24 14.56
N LEU A 4 -28.05 -2.84 14.97
CA LEU A 4 -26.85 -2.93 14.13
C LEU A 4 -27.30 -3.64 12.85
N MET A 5 -27.38 -2.90 11.75
CA MET A 5 -27.74 -3.43 10.45
C MET A 5 -26.44 -3.82 9.74
N ALA A 6 -26.28 -5.10 9.40
CA ALA A 6 -25.04 -5.65 8.87
C ALA A 6 -24.95 -5.50 7.33
N PRO A 7 -23.75 -5.22 6.76
CA PRO A 7 -23.50 -5.23 5.32
C PRO A 7 -23.66 -6.64 4.71
N SER A 8 -23.78 -6.74 3.38
CA SER A 8 -23.70 -8.05 2.70
C SER A 8 -22.23 -8.46 2.55
N LEU A 9 -21.89 -9.67 2.99
CA LEU A 9 -20.53 -10.20 2.93
C LEU A 9 -20.39 -11.27 1.84
N GLY A 10 -19.25 -11.26 1.15
CA GLY A 10 -18.81 -12.33 0.26
C GLY A 10 -17.29 -12.49 0.32
N THR A 11 -16.81 -13.73 0.19
CA THR A 11 -15.37 -14.03 0.23
C THR A 11 -14.98 -14.95 -0.93
N LEU A 12 -13.76 -14.76 -1.44
CA LEU A 12 -13.24 -15.56 -2.56
C LEU A 12 -11.70 -15.49 -2.60
N PHE A 13 -11.09 -16.41 -3.36
CA PHE A 13 -9.66 -16.38 -3.70
C PHE A 13 -9.48 -16.05 -5.19
N LEU A 14 -8.57 -15.12 -5.52
CA LEU A 14 -8.29 -14.65 -6.89
C LEU A 14 -6.81 -14.58 -7.19
N GLY A 15 -6.47 -14.68 -8.48
CA GLY A 15 -5.10 -14.91 -8.90
C GLY A 15 -4.65 -16.31 -8.47
N ALA A 16 -3.86 -16.98 -9.28
CA ALA A 16 -3.11 -18.17 -8.88
C ALA A 16 -2.36 -18.71 -10.09
N ARG A 17 -1.29 -19.46 -9.81
CA ARG A 17 -0.73 -20.43 -10.74
C ARG A 17 -0.38 -21.72 -10.00
N PHE A 18 -0.35 -22.83 -10.72
CA PHE A 18 0.21 -24.06 -10.19
C PHE A 18 1.73 -23.96 -10.09
N SER A 19 2.29 -24.47 -9.00
CA SER A 19 3.73 -24.60 -8.79
C SER A 19 4.04 -25.99 -8.24
N THR A 20 5.11 -26.60 -8.74
CA THR A 20 5.65 -27.85 -8.19
C THR A 20 6.40 -27.56 -6.91
N LEU A 21 6.14 -28.31 -5.85
CA LEU A 21 7.02 -28.33 -4.68
C LEU A 21 8.36 -28.95 -5.10
N ALA A 22 9.34 -28.13 -5.49
CA ALA A 22 10.69 -28.60 -5.74
C ALA A 22 11.45 -28.63 -4.41
N ASP A 23 12.01 -29.79 -4.08
CA ASP A 23 12.85 -30.08 -2.90
C ASP A 23 13.85 -28.95 -2.64
N ASP A 24 13.57 -28.08 -1.67
CA ASP A 24 14.59 -27.24 -1.07
C ASP A 24 14.76 -27.63 0.40
N THR A 25 15.97 -28.12 0.70
CA THR A 25 16.50 -28.61 1.99
C THR A 25 16.26 -30.09 2.39
N ARG A 26 17.24 -30.94 2.03
CA ARG A 26 17.82 -32.03 2.86
C ARG A 26 16.89 -32.92 3.70
N THR A 27 15.78 -33.39 3.16
CA THR A 27 15.20 -34.72 3.42
C THR A 27 14.09 -34.88 2.41
N SER A 28 14.14 -35.93 1.59
CA SER A 28 13.05 -36.29 0.68
C SER A 28 11.75 -36.45 1.48
N GLN A 29 10.92 -35.42 1.52
CA GLN A 29 9.56 -35.54 2.01
C GLN A 29 8.70 -35.83 0.77
N GLN A 30 8.68 -37.10 0.36
CA GLN A 30 7.46 -37.62 -0.25
C GLN A 30 6.30 -37.21 0.66
N GLU A 31 5.22 -36.65 0.12
CA GLU A 31 4.00 -36.54 0.89
C GLU A 31 3.66 -37.95 1.41
N ASN A 32 3.84 -38.19 2.71
CA ASN A 32 3.63 -39.50 3.33
C ASN A 32 2.21 -40.05 3.11
N ALA A 33 1.26 -39.20 2.69
CA ALA A 33 -0.11 -39.57 2.41
C ALA A 33 -0.36 -40.06 0.97
N THR A 34 0.38 -39.58 -0.03
CA THR A 34 0.00 -39.73 -1.45
C THR A 34 1.11 -40.23 -2.37
N ASN A 35 2.38 -40.16 -1.94
CA ASN A 35 3.54 -40.62 -2.70
C ASN A 35 3.66 -40.00 -4.13
N SER A 36 3.14 -38.79 -4.32
CA SER A 36 3.20 -38.04 -5.59
C SER A 36 3.99 -36.73 -5.45
N THR A 37 4.54 -36.23 -6.56
CA THR A 37 5.01 -34.84 -6.65
C THR A 37 3.80 -33.92 -6.57
N SER A 38 3.59 -33.28 -5.42
CA SER A 38 2.41 -32.47 -5.18
C SER A 38 2.56 -31.08 -5.83
N MET A 39 1.55 -30.69 -6.60
CA MET A 39 1.40 -29.33 -7.15
C MET A 39 0.48 -28.53 -6.22
N VAL A 40 0.87 -27.29 -5.94
CA VAL A 40 0.08 -26.36 -5.12
C VAL A 40 -0.24 -25.10 -5.91
N MET A 41 -1.41 -24.50 -5.65
CA MET A 41 -1.77 -23.19 -6.21
C MET A 41 -1.18 -22.07 -5.35
N ILE A 42 -0.48 -21.14 -5.97
CA ILE A 42 0.22 -20.03 -5.30
C ILE A 42 0.01 -18.70 -6.02
N GLY A 43 0.29 -17.59 -5.33
CA GLY A 43 0.12 -16.25 -5.87
C GLY A 43 -1.31 -15.71 -5.78
N GLN A 44 -2.22 -16.42 -5.12
CA GLN A 44 -3.59 -15.99 -4.88
C GLN A 44 -3.69 -14.94 -3.77
N ILE A 45 -4.74 -14.13 -3.86
CA ILE A 45 -5.23 -13.25 -2.80
C ILE A 45 -6.60 -13.75 -2.29
N TYR A 46 -6.78 -13.76 -0.99
CA TYR A 46 -8.08 -13.76 -0.33
C TYR A 46 -8.67 -12.35 -0.47
N VAL A 47 -9.95 -12.27 -0.80
CA VAL A 47 -10.70 -11.01 -0.90
C VAL A 47 -12.01 -11.13 -0.13
N GLU A 48 -12.26 -10.13 0.71
CA GLU A 48 -13.50 -9.90 1.44
C GLU A 48 -14.21 -8.68 0.86
N LYS A 49 -15.40 -8.91 0.30
CA LYS A 49 -16.27 -7.88 -0.24
C LYS A 49 -17.28 -7.45 0.81
N LEU A 50 -17.29 -6.16 1.11
CA LEU A 50 -18.28 -5.53 1.98
C LEU A 50 -19.07 -4.49 1.19
N SER A 51 -20.38 -4.68 1.10
CA SER A 51 -21.27 -3.75 0.38
C SER A 51 -22.28 -3.08 1.33
N PRO A 52 -22.71 -1.85 1.03
CA PRO A 52 -23.80 -1.20 1.76
C PRO A 52 -25.06 -2.07 1.74
N GLN A 53 -25.79 -2.10 2.86
CA GLN A 53 -26.97 -2.95 3.00
C GLN A 53 -28.05 -2.64 1.94
N SER A 54 -28.25 -1.35 1.64
CA SER A 54 -29.12 -0.90 0.56
C SER A 54 -28.24 -0.26 -0.50
N ALA A 55 -28.16 -0.90 -1.67
CA ALA A 55 -27.45 -0.33 -2.80
C ALA A 55 -28.07 1.03 -3.16
N PRO A 56 -27.27 2.11 -3.26
CA PRO A 56 -27.75 3.38 -3.78
C PRO A 56 -28.32 3.21 -5.19
N VAL A 57 -29.26 4.08 -5.59
CA VAL A 57 -29.81 4.08 -6.97
C VAL A 57 -28.70 4.22 -8.00
N ASN A 58 -27.71 5.07 -7.69
CA ASN A 58 -26.48 5.25 -8.45
C ASN A 58 -25.31 4.97 -7.49
N PRO A 59 -24.83 3.72 -7.38
CA PRO A 59 -23.72 3.41 -6.48
C PRO A 59 -22.44 4.09 -6.99
N PRO A 60 -21.64 4.71 -6.11
CA PRO A 60 -20.30 5.16 -6.49
C PRO A 60 -19.41 3.95 -6.81
N LEU A 61 -18.29 4.19 -7.51
CA LEU A 61 -17.39 3.12 -7.93
C LEU A 61 -16.85 2.33 -6.72
N PRO A 62 -16.67 1.01 -6.83
CA PRO A 62 -16.06 0.24 -5.75
C PRO A 62 -14.61 0.65 -5.47
N ILE A 63 -14.16 0.38 -4.24
CA ILE A 63 -12.80 0.67 -3.78
C ILE A 63 -12.09 -0.64 -3.45
N ILE A 64 -10.92 -0.86 -4.05
CA ILE A 64 -10.02 -1.96 -3.71
C ILE A 64 -8.93 -1.42 -2.78
N PHE A 65 -8.85 -1.98 -1.58
CA PHE A 65 -7.79 -1.65 -0.62
C PHE A 65 -6.62 -2.62 -0.74
N ILE A 66 -5.40 -2.09 -0.74
CA ILE A 66 -4.17 -2.88 -0.73
C ILE A 66 -3.33 -2.45 0.48
N ALA A 67 -3.31 -3.30 1.52
CA ALA A 67 -2.56 -3.04 2.75
C ALA A 67 -1.04 -3.04 2.52
N GLY A 68 -0.27 -2.41 3.40
CA GLY A 68 1.19 -2.37 3.33
C GLY A 68 1.92 -3.64 3.80
N ALA A 69 3.23 -3.48 4.04
CA ALA A 69 4.09 -4.54 4.56
C ALA A 69 3.58 -5.03 5.92
N ALA A 70 3.67 -6.34 6.16
CA ALA A 70 3.18 -7.03 7.36
C ALA A 70 1.68 -6.83 7.74
N GLN A 71 0.89 -6.10 6.95
CA GLN A 71 -0.53 -5.85 7.23
C GLN A 71 -1.46 -6.71 6.35
N THR A 72 -2.77 -6.66 6.65
CA THR A 72 -3.84 -7.37 5.93
C THR A 72 -5.03 -6.45 5.72
N GLY A 73 -6.08 -6.91 5.04
CA GLY A 73 -7.35 -6.19 4.92
C GLY A 73 -7.97 -5.80 6.27
N THR A 74 -7.64 -6.54 7.33
CA THR A 74 -8.04 -6.25 8.73
C THR A 74 -7.71 -4.82 9.15
N ASN A 75 -6.60 -4.27 8.66
CA ASN A 75 -6.08 -2.97 9.06
C ASN A 75 -6.96 -1.80 8.61
N PHE A 76 -7.88 -2.01 7.66
CA PHE A 76 -8.86 -1.01 7.23
C PHE A 76 -10.24 -1.17 7.87
N LEU A 77 -10.48 -2.22 8.68
CA LEU A 77 -11.77 -2.50 9.31
C LEU A 77 -12.04 -1.54 10.49
N ASP A 78 -11.72 -1.95 11.71
CA ASP A 78 -11.77 -1.12 12.91
C ASP A 78 -10.35 -0.75 13.32
N THR A 79 -10.18 0.42 13.94
CA THR A 79 -8.89 0.85 14.46
C THR A 79 -8.46 -0.03 15.64
N PRO A 80 -7.16 -0.06 16.00
CA PRO A 80 -6.68 -0.88 17.11
C PRO A 80 -7.33 -0.56 18.48
N ASP A 81 -7.86 0.65 18.66
CA ASP A 81 -8.63 1.08 19.84
C ASP A 81 -10.15 0.88 19.70
N GLY A 82 -10.62 0.25 18.62
CA GLY A 82 -12.02 -0.16 18.41
C GLY A 82 -12.92 0.93 17.84
N ARG A 83 -12.38 2.03 17.31
CA ARG A 83 -13.16 3.02 16.55
C ARG A 83 -13.42 2.52 15.13
N PRO A 84 -14.42 3.07 14.43
CA PRO A 84 -14.61 2.77 13.00
C PRO A 84 -13.37 3.13 12.18
N GLY A 85 -12.92 2.19 11.35
CA GLY A 85 -11.90 2.44 10.34
C GLY A 85 -12.49 2.81 8.98
N TRP A 86 -11.62 2.82 7.97
CA TRP A 86 -11.94 3.33 6.64
C TRP A 86 -12.96 2.49 5.89
N ALA A 87 -12.98 1.16 6.06
CA ALA A 87 -14.00 0.31 5.44
C ALA A 87 -15.41 0.75 5.84
N SER A 88 -15.65 0.93 7.14
CA SER A 88 -16.92 1.42 7.67
C SER A 88 -17.26 2.82 7.14
N TYR A 89 -16.26 3.70 7.05
CA TYR A 89 -16.43 5.05 6.49
C TYR A 89 -16.89 5.02 5.03
N PHE A 90 -16.17 4.35 4.13
CA PHE A 90 -16.49 4.34 2.70
C PHE A 90 -17.78 3.56 2.39
N ILE A 91 -18.09 2.50 3.14
CA ILE A 91 -19.40 1.83 3.06
C ILE A 91 -20.53 2.80 3.42
N SER A 92 -20.33 3.66 4.44
CA SER A 92 -21.32 4.67 4.82
C SER A 92 -21.56 5.73 3.72
N LYS A 93 -20.58 5.92 2.83
CA LYS A 93 -20.66 6.77 1.64
C LYS A 93 -21.23 6.05 0.40
N GLY A 94 -21.63 4.79 0.55
CA GLY A 94 -22.26 4.00 -0.50
C GLY A 94 -21.30 3.18 -1.37
N HIS A 95 -19.99 3.23 -1.11
CA HIS A 95 -19.03 2.39 -1.84
C HIS A 95 -19.12 0.93 -1.42
N THR A 96 -18.96 0.03 -2.38
CA THR A 96 -18.54 -1.34 -2.08
C THR A 96 -17.02 -1.34 -1.88
N VAL A 97 -16.55 -1.98 -0.81
CA VAL A 97 -15.11 -2.09 -0.52
C VAL A 97 -14.65 -3.53 -0.65
N TYR A 98 -13.46 -3.72 -1.21
CA TYR A 98 -12.77 -5.00 -1.30
C TYR A 98 -11.50 -4.93 -0.45
N LEU A 99 -11.46 -5.75 0.59
CA LEU A 99 -10.34 -5.89 1.51
C LEU A 99 -9.64 -7.21 1.23
N SER A 100 -8.32 -7.23 1.21
CA SER A 100 -7.59 -8.43 0.79
C SER A 100 -6.41 -8.75 1.70
N ASP A 101 -6.04 -10.02 1.67
CA ASP A 101 -4.73 -10.46 2.12
C ASP A 101 -3.86 -10.67 0.88
N GLN A 102 -2.74 -9.95 0.78
CA GLN A 102 -1.80 -10.07 -0.34
C GLN A 102 -1.31 -11.52 -0.55
N PRO A 103 -0.73 -11.88 -1.70
CA PRO A 103 -0.10 -13.18 -1.87
C PRO A 103 0.92 -13.46 -0.75
N ALA A 104 0.96 -14.69 -0.27
CA ALA A 104 1.84 -15.11 0.83
C ALA A 104 1.65 -14.30 2.14
N ARG A 105 0.41 -13.89 2.45
CA ARG A 105 0.02 -13.15 3.66
C ARG A 105 -1.32 -13.66 4.19
N GLY A 106 -1.45 -13.83 5.51
CA GLY A 106 -2.75 -14.09 6.15
C GLY A 106 -3.48 -15.31 5.57
N ARG A 107 -4.72 -15.12 5.11
CA ARG A 107 -5.57 -16.16 4.50
C ARG A 107 -5.05 -16.59 3.12
N SER A 108 -4.22 -15.78 2.49
CA SER A 108 -3.50 -16.09 1.25
C SER A 108 -2.19 -16.79 1.57
N PHE A 109 -2.25 -18.11 1.71
CA PHE A 109 -1.13 -18.87 2.27
C PHE A 109 0.19 -18.69 1.49
N TRP A 110 1.30 -18.78 2.23
CA TRP A 110 2.64 -18.94 1.67
C TRP A 110 3.03 -20.42 1.61
N SER A 111 3.70 -20.83 0.53
CA SER A 111 4.28 -22.16 0.41
C SER A 111 5.80 -22.10 0.56
N PRO A 112 6.44 -23.00 1.32
CA PRO A 112 7.90 -23.14 1.35
C PRO A 112 8.50 -23.24 -0.07
N GLY A 113 9.64 -22.59 -0.27
CA GLY A 113 10.32 -22.49 -1.57
C GLY A 113 9.91 -21.30 -2.43
N GLN A 114 8.99 -20.44 -1.96
CA GLN A 114 8.53 -19.25 -2.70
C GLN A 114 9.11 -17.96 -2.14
N GLY A 115 10.35 -17.67 -2.52
CA GLY A 115 11.05 -16.49 -2.05
C GLY A 115 11.39 -16.56 -0.56
N SER A 116 11.38 -15.40 0.09
CA SER A 116 11.80 -15.21 1.48
C SER A 116 10.69 -14.57 2.30
N ILE A 117 10.49 -15.04 3.52
CA ILE A 117 9.45 -14.54 4.42
C ILE A 117 10.11 -13.88 5.64
N GLY A 118 9.68 -12.65 5.95
CA GLY A 118 10.22 -11.85 7.05
C GLY A 118 9.14 -11.17 7.87
N TYR A 119 9.57 -10.38 8.85
CA TYR A 119 8.73 -9.61 9.77
C TYR A 119 9.11 -8.14 9.67
N ILE A 120 8.18 -7.24 10.00
CA ILE A 120 8.43 -5.79 9.89
C ILE A 120 9.46 -5.29 10.93
N GLY A 121 9.54 -5.94 12.10
CA GLY A 121 10.49 -5.57 13.16
C GLY A 121 10.08 -6.08 14.54
N SER A 122 10.94 -5.81 15.53
CA SER A 122 10.60 -6.03 16.94
C SER A 122 9.49 -5.07 17.38
N PRO A 123 8.79 -5.33 18.50
CA PRO A 123 7.78 -4.41 19.02
C PRO A 123 8.32 -2.99 19.25
N ASP A 124 9.54 -2.82 19.78
CA ASP A 124 10.14 -1.50 19.98
C ASP A 124 10.39 -0.78 18.65
N SER A 125 10.94 -1.47 17.64
CA SER A 125 11.15 -0.87 16.31
C SER A 125 9.83 -0.49 15.64
N VAL A 126 8.81 -1.36 15.72
CA VAL A 126 7.47 -1.07 15.20
C VAL A 126 6.85 0.12 15.93
N SER A 127 7.08 0.23 17.24
CA SER A 127 6.65 1.38 18.02
C SER A 127 7.29 2.68 17.54
N ASP A 128 8.61 2.72 17.45
CA ASP A 128 9.38 3.91 17.07
C ASP A 128 9.06 4.41 15.65
N ILE A 129 8.70 3.48 14.75
CA ILE A 129 8.41 3.81 13.35
C ILE A 129 6.94 4.23 13.15
N PHE A 130 6.00 3.62 13.87
CA PHE A 130 4.58 3.76 13.53
C PHE A 130 3.66 4.32 14.62
N THR A 131 3.93 4.09 15.91
CA THR A 131 2.91 4.29 16.97
C THR A 131 3.35 5.21 18.10
N ASP A 132 4.65 5.33 18.37
CA ASP A 132 5.23 6.30 19.32
C ASP A 132 6.37 7.10 18.68
N VAL A 133 6.10 7.61 17.48
CA VAL A 133 7.05 8.34 16.64
C VAL A 133 7.64 9.57 17.35
N ALA A 134 6.87 10.29 18.17
CA ALA A 134 7.36 11.49 18.85
C ALA A 134 8.49 11.21 19.86
N ASN A 135 8.64 9.97 20.32
CA ASN A 135 9.65 9.55 21.27
C ASN A 135 10.67 8.58 20.66
N ASN A 136 10.90 8.65 19.34
CA ASN A 136 11.83 7.78 18.62
C ASN A 136 13.26 8.35 18.50
N ASP A 137 13.66 9.24 19.39
CA ASP A 137 14.94 9.97 19.37
C ASP A 137 15.14 10.92 18.16
N ASN A 138 14.04 11.43 17.58
CA ASN A 138 14.05 12.31 16.41
C ASN A 138 14.78 11.68 15.21
N GLN A 139 14.46 10.42 14.90
CA GLN A 139 15.05 9.72 13.76
C GLN A 139 14.83 10.45 12.42
N TRP A 140 13.79 11.29 12.33
CA TRP A 140 13.60 12.26 11.24
C TRP A 140 13.06 13.59 11.81
N PRO A 141 13.23 14.72 11.08
CA PRO A 141 12.94 16.06 11.61
C PRO A 141 11.52 16.27 12.14
N GLN A 142 10.54 15.65 11.48
CA GLN A 142 9.11 15.80 11.74
C GLN A 142 8.59 14.86 12.83
N ALA A 143 9.36 13.86 13.28
CA ALA A 143 8.90 12.80 14.18
C ALA A 143 8.24 13.35 15.47
N LYS A 144 8.85 14.41 16.05
CA LYS A 144 8.36 15.11 17.25
C LYS A 144 6.94 15.68 17.14
N LEU A 145 6.38 15.80 15.94
CA LEU A 145 5.03 16.33 15.72
C LEU A 145 3.95 15.26 15.95
N HIS A 146 4.31 13.98 16.05
CA HIS A 146 3.35 12.90 16.16
C HIS A 146 2.53 12.98 17.45
N THR A 147 1.22 13.07 17.31
CA THR A 147 0.30 13.18 18.45
C THR A 147 -1.01 12.42 18.26
N GLN A 148 -1.27 11.85 17.08
CA GLN A 148 -2.57 11.29 16.75
C GLN A 148 -2.74 9.81 17.06
N TRP A 149 -1.70 9.08 17.46
CA TRP A 149 -1.87 7.70 17.92
C TRP A 149 -2.76 7.60 19.19
N PRO A 150 -3.66 6.61 19.31
CA PRO A 150 -4.43 6.38 20.52
C PRO A 150 -3.61 5.57 21.55
N GLY A 151 -3.52 6.07 22.79
CA GLY A 151 -2.70 5.44 23.83
C GLY A 151 -1.23 5.85 23.74
N THR A 152 -0.35 5.09 24.40
CA THR A 152 1.10 5.43 24.45
C THR A 152 1.87 5.00 23.21
N GLY A 153 1.29 4.11 22.40
CA GLY A 153 1.99 3.53 21.25
C GLY A 153 3.11 2.55 21.62
N ARG A 154 3.25 2.15 22.89
CA ARG A 154 4.33 1.30 23.39
C ARG A 154 3.81 -0.06 23.87
N ILE A 155 4.72 -1.03 23.99
CA ILE A 155 4.45 -2.37 24.51
C ILE A 155 3.70 -2.31 25.85
N GLY A 156 2.60 -3.06 25.95
CA GLY A 156 1.76 -3.11 27.15
C GLY A 156 0.62 -2.08 27.19
N ASP A 157 0.60 -1.11 26.27
CA ASP A 157 -0.60 -0.34 25.96
C ASP A 157 -1.54 -1.18 25.08
N SER A 158 -2.82 -1.22 25.43
CA SER A 158 -3.78 -2.10 24.76
C SER A 158 -3.94 -1.80 23.27
N THR A 159 -3.79 -0.53 22.87
CA THR A 159 -3.93 -0.10 21.48
C THR A 159 -2.72 -0.54 20.66
N PHE A 160 -1.50 -0.34 21.21
CA PHE A 160 -0.29 -0.85 20.58
C PHE A 160 -0.31 -2.37 20.48
N ASP A 161 -0.66 -3.07 21.55
CA ASP A 161 -0.70 -4.53 21.56
C ASP A 161 -1.72 -5.07 20.55
N ALA A 162 -2.85 -4.39 20.36
CA ALA A 162 -3.83 -4.74 19.32
C ALA A 162 -3.29 -4.51 17.91
N PHE A 163 -2.61 -3.39 17.68
CA PHE A 163 -1.93 -3.10 16.42
C PHE A 163 -0.83 -4.13 16.11
N TYR A 164 0.03 -4.43 17.07
CA TYR A 164 1.14 -5.38 16.89
C TYR A 164 0.62 -6.81 16.63
N ARG A 165 -0.49 -7.21 17.28
CA ARG A 165 -1.16 -8.50 17.00
C ARG A 165 -1.70 -8.63 15.57
N SER A 166 -1.93 -7.52 14.88
CA SER A 166 -2.36 -7.53 13.48
C SER A 166 -1.21 -7.68 12.48
N GLN A 167 0.05 -7.55 12.93
CA GLN A 167 1.22 -7.69 12.09
C GLN A 167 1.49 -9.16 11.76
N MET A 168 1.83 -9.44 10.51
CA MET A 168 2.01 -10.77 9.94
C MET A 168 3.36 -10.86 9.23
N GLN A 169 3.83 -12.09 8.96
CA GLN A 169 4.97 -12.23 8.08
C GLN A 169 4.64 -11.84 6.64
N PHE A 170 5.65 -11.45 5.86
CA PHE A 170 5.48 -11.06 4.48
C PHE A 170 6.64 -11.47 3.57
N GLN A 171 6.38 -11.52 2.26
CA GLN A 171 7.41 -11.71 1.25
C GLN A 171 8.41 -10.54 1.27
N THR A 172 9.67 -10.83 1.59
CA THR A 172 10.74 -9.81 1.65
C THR A 172 11.42 -9.57 0.30
N ASP A 173 11.25 -10.49 -0.66
CA ASP A 173 11.69 -10.26 -2.03
C ASP A 173 10.72 -9.29 -2.73
N ARG A 174 11.23 -8.09 -3.05
CA ARG A 174 10.46 -7.01 -3.66
C ARG A 174 9.95 -7.37 -5.06
N PHE A 175 10.76 -8.05 -5.87
CA PHE A 175 10.39 -8.43 -7.23
C PHE A 175 9.29 -9.50 -7.23
N ILE A 176 9.39 -10.50 -6.35
CA ILE A 176 8.34 -11.51 -6.17
C ILE A 176 7.06 -10.85 -5.66
N SER A 177 7.16 -9.98 -4.65
CA SER A 177 5.99 -9.31 -4.07
C SER A 177 5.29 -8.43 -5.10
N GLU A 178 6.04 -7.61 -5.83
CA GLU A 178 5.50 -6.70 -6.83
C GLU A 178 4.81 -7.46 -7.96
N GLU A 179 5.46 -8.48 -8.54
CA GLU A 179 4.87 -9.27 -9.63
C GLU A 179 3.60 -10.01 -9.18
N GLN A 180 3.66 -10.71 -8.04
CA GLN A 180 2.50 -11.49 -7.59
C GLN A 180 1.31 -10.60 -7.23
N ASN A 181 1.55 -9.47 -6.55
CA ASN A 181 0.49 -8.53 -6.23
C ASN A 181 -0.09 -7.90 -7.50
N ALA A 182 0.75 -7.45 -8.44
CA ALA A 182 0.28 -6.86 -9.70
C ALA A 182 -0.66 -7.81 -10.47
N GLN A 183 -0.29 -9.09 -10.58
CA GLN A 183 -1.12 -10.10 -11.25
C GLN A 183 -2.43 -10.37 -10.50
N ALA A 184 -2.35 -10.60 -9.18
CA ALA A 184 -3.53 -10.97 -8.40
C ALA A 184 -4.55 -9.84 -8.29
N TYR A 185 -4.10 -8.60 -8.08
CA TYR A 185 -4.97 -7.44 -8.03
C TYR A 185 -5.49 -7.03 -9.41
N SER A 186 -4.72 -7.20 -10.50
CA SER A 186 -5.25 -7.02 -11.86
C SER A 186 -6.40 -7.99 -12.14
N ALA A 187 -6.30 -9.24 -11.68
CA ALA A 187 -7.39 -10.21 -11.79
C ALA A 187 -8.61 -9.82 -10.93
N LEU A 188 -8.41 -9.15 -9.80
CA LEU A 188 -9.51 -8.58 -9.02
C LEU A 188 -10.16 -7.40 -9.75
N VAL A 189 -9.38 -6.49 -10.33
CA VAL A 189 -9.90 -5.39 -11.15
C VAL A 189 -10.72 -5.93 -12.33
N ASP A 190 -10.25 -6.99 -13.01
CA ASP A 190 -11.00 -7.66 -14.09
C ASP A 190 -12.37 -8.18 -13.65
N LEU A 191 -12.49 -8.63 -12.39
CA LEU A 191 -13.76 -9.08 -11.80
C LEU A 191 -14.66 -7.92 -11.36
N VAL A 192 -14.06 -6.86 -10.82
CA VAL A 192 -14.78 -5.71 -10.24
C VAL A 192 -15.28 -4.76 -11.34
N GLY A 193 -14.52 -4.57 -12.42
CA GLY A 193 -14.75 -3.55 -13.43
C GLY A 193 -14.22 -2.18 -12.98
N ASP A 194 -14.90 -1.12 -13.38
CA ASP A 194 -14.51 0.26 -13.04
C ASP A 194 -14.38 0.45 -11.52
N CYS A 195 -13.20 0.86 -11.04
CA CYS A 195 -12.92 0.97 -9.60
C CYS A 195 -11.85 2.03 -9.26
N TYR A 196 -11.78 2.39 -7.98
CA TYR A 196 -10.63 3.06 -7.40
C TYR A 196 -9.72 2.07 -6.65
N ILE A 197 -8.44 2.38 -6.59
CA ILE A 197 -7.46 1.66 -5.76
C ILE A 197 -6.98 2.59 -4.64
N ILE A 198 -6.97 2.09 -3.41
CA ILE A 198 -6.30 2.74 -2.28
C ILE A 198 -5.21 1.80 -1.78
N SER A 199 -3.95 2.17 -1.99
CA SER A 199 -2.78 1.42 -1.57
C SER A 199 -2.00 2.14 -0.48
N HIS A 200 -1.37 1.38 0.41
CA HIS A 200 -0.59 1.92 1.53
C HIS A 200 0.85 1.40 1.53
N SER A 201 1.82 2.28 1.78
CA SER A 201 3.21 1.89 2.06
C SER A 201 3.81 1.03 0.95
N GLN A 202 4.31 -0.17 1.28
CA GLN A 202 4.81 -1.19 0.34
C GLN A 202 3.91 -1.42 -0.87
N ALA A 203 2.59 -1.26 -0.72
CA ALA A 203 1.65 -1.46 -1.80
C ALA A 203 1.61 -0.34 -2.86
N GLY A 204 2.37 0.73 -2.68
CA GLY A 204 2.42 1.83 -3.66
C GLY A 204 2.77 1.37 -5.07
N ALA A 205 3.89 0.66 -5.20
CA ALA A 205 4.30 0.01 -6.44
C ALA A 205 3.22 -0.94 -7.00
N TYR A 206 2.46 -1.60 -6.13
CA TYR A 206 1.46 -2.58 -6.55
C TYR A 206 0.25 -1.88 -7.18
N GLY A 207 -0.21 -0.78 -6.56
CA GLY A 207 -1.27 0.07 -7.12
C GLY A 207 -0.90 0.61 -8.49
N TRP A 208 0.33 1.11 -8.66
CA TRP A 208 0.83 1.60 -9.94
C TRP A 208 0.95 0.49 -10.99
N ARG A 209 1.47 -0.69 -10.64
CA ARG A 209 1.54 -1.83 -11.57
C ARG A 209 0.14 -2.25 -12.04
N VAL A 210 -0.84 -2.29 -11.14
CA VAL A 210 -2.23 -2.63 -11.50
C VAL A 210 -2.85 -1.56 -12.39
N GLY A 211 -2.64 -0.27 -12.09
CA GLY A 211 -3.09 0.84 -12.93
C GLY A 211 -2.49 0.78 -14.34
N ASP A 212 -1.19 0.51 -14.45
CA ASP A 212 -0.50 0.34 -15.74
C ASP A 212 -1.04 -0.85 -16.54
N MET A 213 -1.41 -1.94 -15.86
CA MET A 213 -1.97 -3.16 -16.45
C MET A 213 -3.46 -3.04 -16.81
N ARG A 214 -4.23 -2.18 -16.14
CA ARG A 214 -5.69 -2.01 -16.31
C ARG A 214 -6.10 -0.53 -16.37
N PRO A 215 -5.50 0.28 -17.27
CA PRO A 215 -5.71 1.73 -17.30
C PRO A 215 -7.14 2.13 -17.67
N ASP A 216 -7.87 1.25 -18.35
CA ASP A 216 -9.25 1.53 -18.77
C ASP A 216 -10.27 1.23 -17.66
N LEU A 217 -9.90 0.47 -16.62
CA LEU A 217 -10.80 0.08 -15.52
C LEU A 217 -10.48 0.83 -14.22
N VAL A 218 -9.22 1.11 -13.94
CA VAL A 218 -8.83 1.89 -12.76
C VAL A 218 -9.08 3.37 -13.04
N LYS A 219 -10.01 3.99 -12.30
CA LYS A 219 -10.43 5.39 -12.52
C LYS A 219 -9.68 6.40 -11.66
N GLY A 220 -8.97 5.93 -10.64
CA GLY A 220 -8.12 6.76 -9.80
C GLY A 220 -7.36 5.91 -8.79
N ILE A 221 -6.18 6.38 -8.40
CA ILE A 221 -5.32 5.72 -7.41
C ILE A 221 -5.06 6.69 -6.26
N VAL A 222 -5.32 6.24 -5.03
CA VAL A 222 -4.94 6.95 -3.80
C VAL A 222 -3.77 6.20 -3.17
N GLN A 223 -2.66 6.90 -3.04
CA GLN A 223 -1.43 6.42 -2.42
C GLN A 223 -1.30 7.00 -1.02
N LEU A 224 -1.46 6.14 -0.02
CA LEU A 224 -1.23 6.45 1.38
C LEU A 224 0.25 6.19 1.69
N GLU A 225 1.08 7.23 1.59
CA GLU A 225 2.52 7.16 1.81
C GLU A 225 3.19 5.99 1.05
N PRO A 226 3.22 6.03 -0.29
CA PRO A 226 3.71 4.92 -1.11
C PRO A 226 5.20 4.71 -0.90
N SER A 227 5.65 3.45 -0.91
CA SER A 227 7.08 3.13 -0.88
C SER A 227 7.84 3.89 -1.97
N GLY A 228 8.94 4.51 -1.56
CA GLY A 228 9.69 5.46 -2.36
C GLY A 228 10.80 6.08 -1.53
N PRO A 229 11.32 7.25 -1.94
CA PRO A 229 10.96 8.02 -3.13
C PRO A 229 11.49 7.33 -4.41
N PRO A 230 11.30 7.94 -5.60
CA PRO A 230 11.78 7.33 -6.83
C PRO A 230 13.28 7.00 -6.83
N PHE A 231 13.60 5.83 -7.41
CA PHE A 231 14.96 5.30 -7.58
C PHE A 231 15.73 4.87 -6.31
N THR A 232 15.18 5.03 -5.11
CA THR A 232 15.91 4.70 -3.88
C THR A 232 14.99 4.41 -2.69
N LEU A 233 15.45 3.57 -1.78
CA LEU A 233 14.86 3.47 -0.44
C LEU A 233 15.38 4.61 0.45
N ARG A 234 14.59 4.97 1.47
CA ARG A 234 15.00 5.91 2.52
C ARG A 234 14.83 5.31 3.92
N PRO A 235 15.58 5.82 4.92
CA PRO A 235 15.39 5.41 6.30
C PRO A 235 13.92 5.61 6.72
N PRO A 236 13.38 4.74 7.59
CA PRO A 236 14.07 3.65 8.30
C PRO A 236 14.20 2.35 7.51
N PHE A 237 13.71 2.29 6.25
CA PHE A 237 13.59 1.03 5.50
C PHE A 237 14.74 0.73 4.53
N GLY A 238 15.66 1.67 4.30
CA GLY A 238 16.89 1.40 3.57
C GLY A 238 17.54 2.67 3.01
N ASN A 239 18.63 2.50 2.26
CA ASN A 239 19.24 3.55 1.45
C ASN A 239 19.65 3.04 0.06
N ASP A 240 19.26 1.80 -0.25
CA ASP A 240 19.71 1.10 -1.45
C ASP A 240 18.95 1.62 -2.69
N PRO A 241 19.56 1.52 -3.89
CA PRO A 241 18.84 1.70 -5.14
C PRO A 241 17.63 0.74 -5.22
N ALA A 242 16.52 1.28 -5.70
CA ALA A 242 15.22 0.62 -5.70
C ALA A 242 14.35 1.27 -6.77
N PHE A 243 13.25 0.63 -7.20
CA PHE A 243 12.30 1.23 -8.13
C PHE A 243 12.97 1.64 -9.45
N ALA A 244 13.54 0.67 -10.16
CA ALA A 244 14.30 0.92 -11.40
C ALA A 244 13.51 1.76 -12.43
N PHE A 245 12.19 1.62 -12.46
CA PHE A 245 11.29 2.39 -13.33
C PHE A 245 10.76 3.68 -12.68
N GLY A 246 11.48 4.21 -11.70
CA GLY A 246 11.10 5.37 -10.89
C GLY A 246 10.13 5.02 -9.78
N LEU A 247 8.97 4.46 -10.13
CA LEU A 247 7.88 4.16 -9.18
C LEU A 247 7.81 2.67 -8.77
N THR A 248 8.36 1.79 -9.61
CA THR A 248 8.22 0.34 -9.52
C THR A 248 9.56 -0.36 -9.79
N ASP A 249 9.78 -1.54 -9.21
CA ASP A 249 10.94 -2.35 -9.57
C ASP A 249 10.79 -2.99 -10.95
N LEU A 250 9.56 -3.33 -11.34
CA LEU A 250 9.22 -3.99 -12.59
C LEU A 250 8.62 -3.02 -13.59
N ALA A 251 8.66 -3.41 -14.85
CA ALA A 251 8.40 -2.54 -15.99
C ALA A 251 6.98 -1.98 -16.06
N ILE A 252 6.84 -0.67 -15.94
CA ILE A 252 5.63 0.11 -16.31
C ILE A 252 5.87 0.86 -17.62
N GLY A 253 4.79 1.23 -18.31
CA GLY A 253 4.86 1.81 -19.66
C GLY A 253 5.39 3.25 -19.68
N TYR A 254 6.39 3.52 -20.52
CA TYR A 254 6.92 4.86 -20.80
C TYR A 254 6.96 5.15 -22.30
N GLU A 255 6.81 6.43 -22.65
CA GLU A 255 7.07 6.97 -23.99
C GLU A 255 8.01 8.20 -23.90
N PRO A 256 9.19 8.17 -24.54
CA PRO A 256 9.78 7.01 -25.22
C PRO A 256 10.14 5.88 -24.24
N SER A 257 10.17 4.62 -24.72
CA SER A 257 10.37 3.43 -23.88
C SER A 257 11.54 3.55 -22.89
N ALA A 258 11.31 3.15 -21.64
CA ALA A 258 12.32 3.08 -20.59
C ALA A 258 13.35 1.95 -20.81
N GLY A 259 13.11 1.02 -21.75
CA GLY A 259 13.90 -0.20 -21.89
C GLY A 259 13.35 -1.36 -21.06
N GLU A 260 13.94 -2.55 -21.21
CA GLU A 260 13.46 -3.77 -20.52
C GLU A 260 13.77 -3.74 -19.03
N ASN A 261 14.87 -3.10 -18.64
CA ASN A 261 15.36 -2.98 -17.26
C ASN A 261 15.53 -1.51 -16.85
N ALA A 262 14.72 -0.63 -17.44
CA ALA A 262 14.78 0.82 -17.26
C ALA A 262 16.11 1.48 -17.69
N GLU A 263 16.93 0.81 -18.51
CA GLU A 263 18.27 1.26 -18.90
C GLU A 263 18.30 2.58 -19.66
N ASN A 264 17.16 3.02 -20.19
CA ASN A 264 17.04 4.28 -20.92
C ASN A 264 16.61 5.45 -20.02
N ILE A 265 16.34 5.23 -18.73
CA ILE A 265 16.08 6.31 -17.77
C ILE A 265 17.41 6.83 -17.21
N GLU A 266 17.85 7.98 -17.70
CA GLU A 266 18.95 8.72 -17.08
C GLU A 266 18.43 9.54 -15.90
N THR A 267 19.11 9.51 -14.75
CA THR A 267 18.71 10.25 -13.55
C THR A 267 19.57 11.47 -13.28
N THR A 268 19.04 12.40 -12.50
CA THR A 268 19.74 13.56 -11.95
C THR A 268 19.31 13.78 -10.51
N ILE A 269 20.13 14.49 -9.73
CA ILE A 269 19.83 14.83 -8.33
C ILE A 269 19.37 16.28 -8.27
N GLU A 270 18.18 16.49 -7.71
CA GLU A 270 17.69 17.81 -7.36
C GLU A 270 17.90 18.04 -5.85
N PRO A 271 18.41 19.22 -5.45
CA PRO A 271 18.64 19.51 -4.04
C PRO A 271 17.33 19.50 -3.24
N ALA A 272 17.45 19.21 -1.94
CA ALA A 272 16.34 19.31 -1.00
C ALA A 272 15.72 20.72 -1.00
N ILE A 273 14.41 20.81 -0.80
CA ILE A 273 13.68 22.08 -0.77
C ILE A 273 14.00 22.94 0.45
N ASP A 274 14.40 22.31 1.57
CA ASP A 274 14.88 22.95 2.78
C ASP A 274 15.69 21.94 3.64
N ALA A 275 15.96 22.29 4.90
CA ALA A 275 16.78 21.47 5.80
C ALA A 275 16.07 20.24 6.39
N ASP A 276 14.74 20.18 6.31
CA ASP A 276 13.91 19.12 6.88
C ASP A 276 13.45 18.10 5.82
N HIS A 277 13.91 18.24 4.58
CA HIS A 277 13.54 17.39 3.44
C HIS A 277 14.77 16.76 2.77
N ASP A 278 14.53 15.64 2.08
CA ASP A 278 15.54 14.91 1.32
C ASP A 278 15.74 15.49 -0.08
N GLN A 279 16.93 15.31 -0.65
CA GLN A 279 17.15 15.52 -2.09
C GLN A 279 16.38 14.49 -2.94
N CYS A 280 15.93 14.87 -4.13
CA CYS A 280 15.19 13.99 -5.03
C CYS A 280 16.09 13.41 -6.14
N ILE A 281 15.90 12.13 -6.47
CA ILE A 281 16.45 11.54 -7.68
C ILE A 281 15.36 11.59 -8.75
N MET A 282 15.60 12.34 -9.82
CA MET A 282 14.62 12.67 -10.87
C MET A 282 15.09 12.17 -12.24
N GLN A 283 14.21 12.12 -13.24
CA GLN A 283 14.64 11.90 -14.61
C GLN A 283 15.43 13.11 -15.12
N LYS A 284 16.50 12.86 -15.86
CA LYS A 284 17.18 13.91 -16.64
C LYS A 284 16.29 14.33 -17.81
N SER A 285 16.21 15.62 -18.07
CA SER A 285 15.39 16.17 -19.16
C SER A 285 15.96 15.84 -20.56
N PRO A 286 15.10 15.58 -21.56
CA PRO A 286 13.64 15.49 -21.46
C PRO A 286 13.19 14.20 -20.77
N ALA A 287 12.26 14.32 -19.83
CA ALA A 287 11.75 13.19 -19.07
C ALA A 287 10.82 12.32 -19.92
N ARG A 288 10.92 10.99 -19.74
CA ARG A 288 9.99 10.03 -20.34
C ARG A 288 8.63 10.14 -19.66
N GLN A 289 7.57 9.99 -20.43
CA GLN A 289 6.20 10.14 -19.96
C GLN A 289 5.59 8.77 -19.71
N LEU A 290 4.89 8.59 -18.59
CA LEU A 290 4.15 7.37 -18.31
C LEU A 290 2.99 7.23 -19.29
N THR A 291 2.80 6.04 -19.87
CA THR A 291 1.77 5.83 -20.89
C THR A 291 0.41 5.49 -20.29
N ASN A 292 0.30 4.38 -19.59
CA ASN A 292 -0.97 3.90 -19.05
C ASN A 292 -1.31 4.61 -17.73
N LEU A 293 -0.34 4.73 -16.82
CA LEU A 293 -0.52 5.50 -15.58
C LEU A 293 -0.77 6.98 -15.82
N GLY A 294 -0.21 7.58 -16.88
CA GLY A 294 -0.48 8.97 -17.26
C GLY A 294 -1.95 9.27 -17.60
N LYS A 295 -2.81 8.25 -17.71
CA LYS A 295 -4.26 8.39 -17.96
C LYS A 295 -5.10 8.38 -16.68
N ILE A 296 -4.50 8.07 -15.53
CA ILE A 296 -5.21 7.80 -14.29
C ILE A 296 -4.88 8.94 -13.32
N PRO A 297 -5.88 9.67 -12.80
CA PRO A 297 -5.63 10.68 -11.79
C PRO A 297 -5.18 10.03 -10.48
N GLU A 298 -4.27 10.69 -9.76
CA GLU A 298 -3.71 10.17 -8.51
C GLU A 298 -3.83 11.17 -7.35
N LEU A 299 -3.94 10.63 -6.14
CA LEU A 299 -3.79 11.38 -4.89
C LEU A 299 -2.69 10.73 -4.06
N VAL A 300 -1.64 11.50 -3.73
CA VAL A 300 -0.65 11.10 -2.73
C VAL A 300 -0.98 11.79 -1.41
N VAL A 301 -1.07 11.02 -0.32
CA VAL A 301 -1.38 11.51 1.03
C VAL A 301 -0.19 11.25 1.93
N THR A 302 0.29 12.28 2.64
CA THR A 302 1.42 12.18 3.58
C THR A 302 1.07 12.82 4.92
N GLY A 303 1.32 12.08 6.00
CA GLY A 303 1.17 12.51 7.39
C GLY A 303 2.31 13.42 7.83
N GLU A 304 1.96 14.48 8.58
CA GLU A 304 2.88 15.53 9.02
C GLU A 304 4.11 14.99 9.76
N ALA A 305 3.93 13.97 10.60
CA ALA A 305 4.98 13.40 11.45
C ALA A 305 5.58 12.09 10.90
N SER A 306 5.15 11.65 9.71
CA SER A 306 5.62 10.39 9.13
C SER A 306 7.09 10.46 8.69
N PHE A 307 7.76 9.31 8.65
CA PHE A 307 9.07 9.19 8.01
C PHE A 307 9.02 9.42 6.49
N HIS A 308 7.82 9.48 5.90
CA HIS A 308 7.60 9.89 4.51
C HIS A 308 7.61 11.41 4.30
N ALA A 309 7.37 12.22 5.34
CA ALA A 309 7.31 13.67 5.24
C ALA A 309 8.56 14.30 4.59
N PRO A 310 9.80 13.81 4.85
CA PRO A 310 10.99 14.32 4.18
C PRO A 310 11.05 14.08 2.67
N TYR A 311 10.33 13.10 2.10
CA TYR A 311 10.61 12.66 0.72
C TYR A 311 9.40 12.40 -0.18
N ASP A 312 8.16 12.28 0.31
CA ASP A 312 7.00 11.98 -0.56
C ASP A 312 6.74 13.08 -1.61
N TYR A 313 7.17 14.31 -1.33
CA TYR A 313 7.15 15.39 -2.32
C TYR A 313 8.01 15.07 -3.57
N CYS A 314 9.07 14.26 -3.44
CA CYS A 314 9.85 13.77 -4.59
C CYS A 314 9.03 12.80 -5.46
N THR A 315 8.21 11.93 -4.84
CA THR A 315 7.29 11.03 -5.55
C THR A 315 6.27 11.83 -6.34
N VAL A 316 5.66 12.85 -5.74
CA VAL A 316 4.71 13.76 -6.41
C VAL A 316 5.38 14.46 -7.59
N LYS A 317 6.56 15.08 -7.37
CA LYS A 317 7.31 15.74 -8.45
C LYS A 317 7.64 14.80 -9.60
N TYR A 318 7.90 13.53 -9.31
CA TYR A 318 8.22 12.54 -10.34
C TYR A 318 6.98 12.16 -11.15
N LEU A 319 5.84 11.95 -10.50
CA LEU A 319 4.55 11.71 -11.15
C LEU A 319 4.20 12.88 -12.08
N GLU A 320 4.31 14.12 -11.61
CA GLU A 320 4.11 15.33 -12.42
C GLU A 320 5.09 15.39 -13.61
N GLN A 321 6.39 15.15 -13.37
CA GLN A 321 7.43 15.13 -14.40
C GLN A 321 7.17 14.07 -15.47
N ALA A 322 6.59 12.94 -15.08
CA ALA A 322 6.25 11.82 -15.95
C ALA A 322 4.84 11.93 -16.57
N GLY A 323 4.14 13.06 -16.38
CA GLY A 323 2.89 13.37 -17.07
C GLY A 323 1.63 12.81 -16.40
N VAL A 324 1.69 12.45 -15.11
CA VAL A 324 0.52 12.02 -14.32
C VAL A 324 -0.18 13.24 -13.72
N ASP A 325 -1.51 13.25 -13.76
CA ASP A 325 -2.33 14.22 -13.02
C ASP A 325 -2.41 13.79 -11.55
N VAL A 326 -1.51 14.34 -10.72
CA VAL A 326 -1.39 14.01 -9.31
C VAL A 326 -1.74 15.20 -8.42
N GLU A 327 -2.57 14.96 -7.41
CA GLU A 327 -2.81 15.88 -6.30
C GLU A 327 -1.98 15.44 -5.08
N TYR A 328 -1.39 16.40 -4.36
CA TYR A 328 -0.65 16.13 -3.13
C TYR A 328 -1.41 16.62 -1.90
N ALA A 329 -1.93 15.69 -1.11
CA ALA A 329 -2.47 15.95 0.23
C ALA A 329 -1.37 15.84 1.29
N ASP A 330 -0.58 16.90 1.39
CA ASP A 330 0.34 17.13 2.51
C ASP A 330 -0.49 17.58 3.74
N LEU A 331 -0.79 16.63 4.63
CA LEU A 331 -1.76 16.84 5.70
C LEU A 331 -1.37 18.01 6.63
N GLY A 332 -0.07 18.16 6.92
CA GLY A 332 0.43 19.26 7.74
C GLY A 332 0.19 20.63 7.10
N LYS A 333 0.40 20.74 5.78
CA LYS A 333 0.10 21.98 5.02
C LYS A 333 -1.40 22.25 4.88
N GLU A 334 -2.23 21.21 4.91
CA GLU A 334 -3.69 21.33 4.87
C GLU A 334 -4.34 21.60 6.24
N GLY A 335 -3.54 21.67 7.32
CA GLY A 335 -4.02 21.94 8.67
C GLY A 335 -4.47 20.70 9.45
N ILE A 336 -4.17 19.50 8.93
CA ILE A 336 -4.42 18.21 9.58
C ILE A 336 -3.10 17.76 10.23
N HIS A 337 -2.98 17.99 11.53
CA HIS A 337 -1.71 17.91 12.25
C HIS A 337 -1.52 16.63 13.08
N GLY A 338 -0.26 16.25 13.24
CA GLY A 338 0.21 15.25 14.19
C GLY A 338 0.11 13.80 13.75
N ASN A 339 -0.14 13.57 12.47
CA ASN A 339 -0.34 12.25 11.90
C ASN A 339 0.97 11.54 11.52
N GLY A 340 1.11 10.27 11.89
CA GLY A 340 2.22 9.41 11.47
C GLY A 340 1.84 8.55 10.26
N HIS A 341 2.65 7.52 9.98
CA HIS A 341 2.48 6.63 8.82
C HIS A 341 1.18 5.78 8.85
N MET A 342 0.61 5.59 10.04
CA MET A 342 -0.60 4.81 10.26
C MET A 342 -1.84 5.71 10.43
N PHE A 343 -1.85 6.87 9.79
CA PHE A 343 -2.89 7.90 9.96
C PHE A 343 -4.34 7.42 9.74
N PHE A 344 -4.54 6.35 8.96
CA PHE A 344 -5.85 5.72 8.76
C PHE A 344 -6.37 4.94 9.98
N MET A 345 -5.52 4.72 11.00
CA MET A 345 -5.84 4.14 12.30
C MET A 345 -5.82 5.15 13.45
N GLU A 346 -5.28 6.35 13.22
CA GLU A 346 -5.07 7.36 14.25
C GLU A 346 -6.37 8.08 14.66
N LYS A 347 -6.32 8.93 15.70
CA LYS A 347 -7.49 9.54 16.35
C LYS A 347 -8.38 10.33 15.39
N ASN A 348 -7.79 11.01 14.42
CA ASN A 348 -8.47 11.80 13.39
C ASN A 348 -8.57 11.07 12.03
N ASN A 349 -8.47 9.74 12.01
CA ASN A 349 -8.50 8.97 10.76
C ASN A 349 -9.69 9.26 9.83
N LEU A 350 -10.87 9.59 10.38
CA LEU A 350 -12.08 9.90 9.60
C LEU A 350 -12.06 11.32 8.99
N GLU A 351 -11.29 12.25 9.57
CA GLU A 351 -11.03 13.55 8.94
C GLU A 351 -10.22 13.36 7.65
N ILE A 352 -9.20 12.50 7.71
CA ILE A 352 -8.36 12.16 6.55
C ILE A 352 -9.16 11.33 5.54
N ALA A 353 -9.99 10.39 6.00
CA ALA A 353 -10.88 9.64 5.10
C ALA A 353 -11.86 10.57 4.36
N ASP A 354 -12.36 11.63 5.00
CA ASP A 354 -13.18 12.65 4.35
C ASP A 354 -12.41 13.47 3.33
N ARG A 355 -11.15 13.82 3.62
CA ARG A 355 -10.27 14.47 2.65
C ARG A 355 -10.03 13.62 1.40
N VAL A 356 -9.76 12.33 1.57
CA VAL A 356 -9.63 11.36 0.47
C VAL A 356 -10.95 11.23 -0.29
N TYR A 357 -12.07 11.13 0.42
CA TYR A 357 -13.39 11.01 -0.20
C TYR A 357 -13.76 12.21 -1.07
N LYS A 358 -13.44 13.44 -0.64
CA LYS A 358 -13.65 14.64 -1.47
C LYS A 358 -12.89 14.60 -2.79
N TRP A 359 -11.70 13.99 -2.80
CA TRP A 359 -10.95 13.78 -4.03
C TRP A 359 -11.63 12.73 -4.93
N LEU A 360 -12.10 11.62 -4.34
CA LEU A 360 -12.87 10.59 -5.05
C LEU A 360 -14.21 11.10 -5.60
N GLU A 361 -14.87 12.08 -4.97
CA GLU A 361 -16.10 12.67 -5.50
C GLU A 361 -15.86 13.56 -6.73
N LYS A 362 -14.64 14.08 -6.88
CA LYS A 362 -14.25 15.00 -7.96
C LYS A 362 -13.82 14.27 -9.24
N HIS A 363 -13.35 13.03 -9.14
CA HIS A 363 -12.77 12.23 -10.24
C HIS A 363 -13.59 10.97 -10.44
#